data_AF-A0A136MPS9-F1
#
_entry.id   AF-A0A136MPS9-F1
#
_cell.length_a   1.000
_cell.length_b   1.000
_cell.length_c   1.000
_cell.angle_alpha   90.00
_cell.angle_beta   90.00
_cell.angle_gamma   90.00
#
_symmetry.space_group_name_H-M   'P 1'
#
loop_
_entity.id
_entity.type
_entity.pdbx_description
1 polymer ?
#
loop_
_entity_poly.entity_id
_entity_poly.type
_entity_poly.pdbx_seq_one_letter_code
_entity_poly.pdbx_strand_id
1 'polypeptide(L)'
;MDPGQGNQVLGQALHEHYRYLVRLNQESFLAEKELIERTEELRQKRLVLVERSREKKTMERLKGRDQERWAYETRSEEQKEMDDIGITQKVRQKEHGGILLSGILMILCLALGVSCFLVWNNWLKKGEIGVDFLKYPFEQMADKKVKQELATYEHQQRLNREKRDQKELERAVLHPETEMDQGEEDGFKNTMQRILQKEDALKKKEEALDARENSIQVAQEDLKREINRLNNLQKRISVELDQLKDIEARRKAEMSTEKKKRLEDLNLSVKAMSPKRAADLLLGVSFPDPKSTLPSPLPLGEDLEGIELAITVMNSISNKDRGEILDAMVKISPEKAAVLFNRLDNVRTGLEDDRFFNTAQKSGLRVFHVEHSARNLPSCHNPPLKKMP
;
A
#
# COMPACT_ATOMS: atom_id res chain seq x y z
N MET A 1 55.06 -44.16 38.46
CA MET A 1 54.50 -42.95 37.81
C MET A 1 54.06 -42.02 38.90
N ASP A 2 54.49 -40.76 38.83
CA ASP A 2 54.28 -39.79 39.91
C ASP A 2 52.82 -39.29 39.86
N PRO A 3 51.98 -39.55 40.87
CA PRO A 3 50.56 -39.18 40.84
C PRO A 3 50.34 -37.65 40.71
N GLY A 4 51.36 -36.83 41.00
CA GLY A 4 51.32 -35.38 40.81
C GLY A 4 51.27 -34.92 39.35
N GLN A 5 51.85 -35.66 38.40
CA GLN A 5 51.88 -35.25 36.99
C GLN A 5 50.51 -35.42 36.30
N GLY A 6 49.74 -36.45 36.68
CA GLY A 6 48.41 -36.68 36.11
C GLY A 6 47.42 -35.56 36.41
N ASN A 7 47.47 -35.01 37.63
CA ASN A 7 46.59 -33.92 38.04
C ASN A 7 46.93 -32.59 37.35
N GLN A 8 48.21 -32.34 37.03
CA GLN A 8 48.61 -31.13 36.29
C GLN A 8 48.12 -31.16 34.84
N VAL A 9 48.22 -32.31 34.15
CA VAL A 9 47.75 -32.46 32.76
C VAL A 9 46.23 -32.30 32.68
N LEU A 10 45.49 -32.88 33.63
CA LEU A 10 44.04 -32.74 33.69
C LEU A 10 43.62 -31.28 33.95
N GLY A 11 44.31 -30.59 34.86
CA GLY A 11 44.06 -29.17 35.15
C GLY A 11 44.30 -28.27 33.93
N GLN A 12 45.37 -28.51 33.17
CA GLN A 12 45.65 -27.76 31.93
C GLN A 12 44.61 -28.03 30.84
N ALA A 13 44.19 -29.28 30.65
CA ALA A 13 43.15 -29.62 29.67
C ALA A 13 41.80 -28.98 30.00
N LEU A 14 41.40 -28.97 31.28
CA LEU A 14 40.18 -28.31 31.74
C LEU A 14 40.25 -26.79 31.53
N HIS A 15 41.39 -26.18 31.81
CA HIS A 15 41.58 -24.74 31.61
C HIS A 15 41.50 -24.33 30.14
N GLU A 16 42.12 -25.10 29.24
CA GLU A 16 42.01 -24.85 27.79
C GLU A 16 40.58 -25.09 27.26
N HIS A 17 39.89 -26.11 27.77
CA HIS A 17 38.49 -26.32 27.44
C HIS A 17 37.60 -25.15 27.89
N TYR A 18 37.82 -24.63 29.10
CA TYR A 18 37.10 -23.45 29.58
C TYR A 18 37.36 -22.21 28.72
N ARG A 19 38.62 -21.96 28.32
CA ARG A 19 38.98 -20.87 27.40
C ARG A 19 38.30 -21.01 26.04
N TYR A 20 38.16 -22.24 25.54
CA TYR A 20 37.44 -22.51 24.30
C TYR A 20 35.94 -22.19 24.43
N LEU A 21 35.29 -22.62 25.52
CA LEU A 21 33.89 -22.31 25.79
C LEU A 21 33.63 -20.81 25.92
N VAL A 22 34.54 -20.07 26.58
CA VAL A 22 34.43 -18.61 26.69
C VAL A 22 34.53 -17.94 25.31
N ARG A 23 35.46 -18.40 24.44
CA ARG A 23 35.58 -17.90 23.06
C ARG A 23 34.33 -18.19 22.24
N LEU A 24 33.80 -19.41 22.29
CA LEU A 24 32.55 -19.77 21.62
C LEU A 24 31.38 -18.91 22.09
N ASN A 25 31.26 -18.66 23.40
CA ASN A 25 30.21 -17.79 23.92
C ASN A 25 30.36 -16.35 23.42
N GLN A 26 31.59 -15.81 23.38
CA GLN A 26 31.84 -14.48 22.81
C GLN A 26 31.50 -14.39 21.33
N GLU A 27 31.89 -15.39 20.53
CA GLU A 27 31.55 -15.46 19.11
C GLU A 27 30.04 -15.58 18.89
N SER A 28 29.35 -16.39 19.70
CA SER A 28 27.89 -16.52 19.64
C SER A 28 27.17 -15.21 19.96
N PHE A 29 27.65 -14.47 20.95
CA PHE A 29 27.09 -13.18 21.34
C PHE A 29 27.29 -12.11 20.24
N LEU A 30 28.47 -12.08 19.61
CA LEU A 30 28.73 -11.16 18.50
C LEU A 30 27.85 -11.50 17.28
N ALA A 31 27.69 -12.79 16.97
CA ALA A 31 26.81 -13.24 15.89
C ALA A 31 25.33 -12.90 16.16
N GLU A 32 24.86 -13.04 17.40
CA GLU A 32 23.51 -12.65 17.81
C GLU A 32 23.30 -11.14 17.64
N LYS A 33 24.28 -10.33 18.07
CA LYS A 33 24.24 -8.88 17.90
C LYS A 33 24.16 -8.48 16.42
N GLU A 34 24.99 -9.08 15.56
CA GLU A 34 24.96 -8.83 14.11
C GLU A 34 23.61 -9.23 13.50
N LEU A 35 23.01 -10.33 13.96
CA LEU A 35 21.70 -10.79 13.49
C LEU A 35 20.58 -9.80 13.89
N ILE A 36 20.63 -9.25 15.11
CA ILE A 36 19.71 -8.21 15.56
C ILE A 36 19.85 -6.94 14.69
N GLU A 37 21.08 -6.48 14.44
CA GLU A 37 21.34 -5.30 13.60
C GLU A 37 20.82 -5.50 12.17
N ARG A 38 21.10 -6.66 11.54
CA ARG A 38 20.57 -6.98 10.21
C ARG A 38 19.05 -7.08 10.17
N THR A 39 18.44 -7.61 11.22
CA THR A 39 16.97 -7.72 11.31
C THR A 39 16.33 -6.34 11.38
N GLU A 40 16.93 -5.41 12.12
CA GLU A 40 16.44 -4.03 12.21
C GLU A 40 16.66 -3.27 10.88
N GLU A 41 17.78 -3.47 10.21
CA GLU A 41 18.03 -2.89 8.88
C GLU A 41 16.99 -3.38 7.85
N LEU A 42 16.67 -4.68 7.85
CA LEU A 42 15.61 -5.24 6.99
C LEU A 42 14.23 -4.68 7.34
N ARG A 43 13.94 -4.46 8.63
CA ARG A 43 12.70 -3.83 9.08
C ARG A 43 12.58 -2.40 8.55
N GLN A 44 13.65 -1.61 8.64
CA GLN A 44 13.69 -0.24 8.11
C GLN A 44 13.52 -0.22 6.59
N LYS A 45 14.24 -1.09 5.85
CA LYS A 45 14.08 -1.23 4.40
C LYS A 45 12.65 -1.58 4.00
N ARG A 46 11.98 -2.46 4.77
CA ARG A 46 10.57 -2.81 4.55
C ARG A 46 9.65 -1.61 4.75
N LEU A 47 9.87 -0.79 5.77
CA LEU A 47 9.08 0.42 6.01
C LEU A 47 9.18 1.41 4.84
N VAL A 48 10.40 1.67 4.36
CA VAL A 48 10.64 2.55 3.19
C VAL A 48 9.94 2.02 1.94
N LEU A 49 9.96 0.71 1.69
CA LEU A 49 9.26 0.11 0.56
C LEU A 49 7.73 0.24 0.67
N VAL A 50 7.18 0.12 1.87
CA VAL A 50 5.75 0.32 2.12
C VAL A 50 5.35 1.77 1.88
N GLU A 51 6.15 2.73 2.32
CA GLU A 51 5.93 4.17 2.07
C GLU A 51 5.97 4.49 0.57
N ARG A 52 7.02 4.05 -0.14
CA ARG A 52 7.11 4.23 -1.61
C ARG A 52 5.94 3.58 -2.35
N SER A 53 5.44 2.43 -1.87
CA SER A 53 4.25 1.78 -2.45
C SER A 53 2.99 2.62 -2.24
N ARG A 54 2.83 3.24 -1.06
CA ARG A 54 1.72 4.15 -0.77
C ARG A 54 1.78 5.40 -1.64
N GLU A 55 2.95 6.02 -1.77
CA GLU A 55 3.18 7.18 -2.64
C GLU A 55 2.92 6.85 -4.12
N LYS A 56 3.35 5.69 -4.59
CA LYS A 56 3.04 5.24 -5.96
C LYS A 56 1.53 5.15 -6.19
N LYS A 57 0.79 4.56 -5.24
CA LYS A 57 -0.67 4.46 -5.33
C LYS A 57 -1.36 5.83 -5.30
N THR A 58 -0.87 6.78 -4.51
CA THR A 58 -1.44 8.15 -4.50
C THR A 58 -1.16 8.88 -5.81
N MET A 59 0.04 8.71 -6.39
CA MET A 59 0.38 9.26 -7.70
C MET A 59 -0.44 8.64 -8.84
N GLU A 60 -0.68 7.32 -8.82
CA GLU A 60 -1.56 6.66 -9.79
C GLU A 60 -3.00 7.17 -9.72
N ARG A 61 -3.52 7.42 -8.50
CA ARG A 61 -4.84 8.03 -8.31
C ARG A 61 -4.90 9.48 -8.79
N LEU A 62 -3.83 10.25 -8.58
CA LEU A 62 -3.74 11.62 -9.12
C LEU A 62 -3.75 11.60 -10.65
N LYS A 63 -2.94 10.74 -11.27
CA LYS A 63 -2.90 10.56 -12.72
C LYS A 63 -4.26 10.14 -13.28
N GLY A 64 -4.98 9.24 -12.61
CA GLY A 64 -6.34 8.87 -13.00
C GLY A 64 -7.30 10.06 -12.98
N ARG A 65 -7.27 10.89 -11.93
CA ARG A 65 -8.09 12.10 -11.85
C ARG A 65 -7.74 13.14 -12.91
N ASP A 66 -6.45 13.28 -13.24
CA ASP A 66 -6.01 14.20 -14.30
C ASP A 66 -6.47 13.70 -15.68
N GLN A 67 -6.43 12.38 -15.93
CA GLN A 67 -6.97 11.79 -17.16
C GLN A 67 -8.49 11.96 -17.26
N GLU A 68 -9.22 11.77 -16.17
CA GLU A 68 -10.67 12.01 -16.12
C GLU A 68 -11.00 13.48 -16.37
N ARG A 69 -10.26 14.40 -15.76
CA ARG A 69 -10.41 15.84 -15.98
C ARG A 69 -10.14 16.21 -17.44
N TRP A 70 -9.05 15.71 -18.01
CA TRP A 70 -8.71 15.93 -19.40
C TRP A 70 -9.81 15.41 -20.33
N ALA A 71 -10.29 14.18 -20.11
CA ALA A 71 -11.40 13.62 -20.90
C ALA A 71 -12.69 14.44 -20.78
N TYR A 72 -12.98 15.00 -19.61
CA TYR A 72 -14.13 15.90 -19.40
C TYR A 72 -13.95 17.23 -20.14
N GLU A 73 -12.76 17.83 -20.08
CA GLU A 73 -12.43 19.07 -20.78
C GLU A 73 -12.55 18.88 -22.30
N THR A 74 -11.97 17.80 -22.85
CA THR A 74 -12.12 17.46 -24.27
C THR A 74 -13.58 17.33 -24.69
N ARG A 75 -14.40 16.59 -23.94
CA ARG A 75 -15.85 16.48 -24.23
C ARG A 75 -16.57 17.81 -24.12
N SER A 76 -16.19 18.66 -23.17
CA SER A 76 -16.78 19.98 -23.02
C SER A 76 -16.41 20.90 -24.18
N GLU A 77 -15.21 20.77 -24.75
CA GLU A 77 -14.78 21.51 -25.93
C GLU A 77 -15.51 21.02 -27.17
N GLU A 78 -15.60 19.70 -27.38
CA GLU A 78 -16.37 19.09 -28.47
C GLU A 78 -17.86 19.51 -28.43
N GLN A 79 -18.46 19.55 -27.24
CA GLN A 79 -19.86 20.00 -27.10
C GLN A 79 -20.03 21.48 -27.47
N LYS A 80 -19.10 22.34 -27.05
CA LYS A 80 -19.14 23.76 -27.42
C LYS A 80 -19.00 23.94 -28.93
N GLU A 81 -18.11 23.18 -29.56
CA GLU A 81 -17.93 23.21 -31.01
C GLU A 81 -19.20 22.76 -31.75
N MET A 82 -19.86 21.70 -31.26
CA MET A 82 -21.14 21.25 -31.80
C MET A 82 -22.26 22.29 -31.64
N ASP A 83 -22.31 22.97 -30.50
CA ASP A 83 -23.27 24.05 -30.25
C ASP A 83 -23.00 25.25 -31.16
N ASP A 84 -21.74 25.64 -31.36
CA ASP A 84 -21.32 26.72 -32.27
C ASP A 84 -21.64 26.40 -33.73
N ILE A 85 -21.40 25.15 -34.17
CA ILE A 85 -21.83 24.66 -35.49
C ILE A 85 -23.36 24.72 -35.61
N GLY A 86 -24.09 24.31 -34.58
CA GLY A 86 -25.55 24.38 -34.54
C GLY A 86 -26.09 25.81 -34.64
N ILE A 87 -25.46 26.76 -33.93
CA ILE A 87 -25.81 28.19 -33.98
C ILE A 87 -25.52 28.76 -35.37
N THR A 88 -24.34 28.50 -35.93
CA THR A 88 -23.97 29.01 -37.26
C THR A 88 -24.86 28.45 -38.38
N GLN A 89 -25.27 27.17 -38.29
CA GLN A 89 -26.25 26.60 -39.22
C GLN A 89 -27.63 27.26 -39.08
N LYS A 90 -28.12 27.51 -37.85
CA LYS A 90 -29.39 28.24 -37.64
C LYS A 90 -29.33 29.66 -38.18
N VAL A 91 -28.20 30.36 -38.04
CA VAL A 91 -28.01 31.70 -38.63
C VAL A 91 -28.06 31.62 -40.16
N ARG A 92 -27.33 30.69 -40.79
CA ARG A 92 -27.40 30.49 -42.25
C ARG A 92 -28.81 30.14 -42.75
N GLN A 93 -29.55 29.29 -42.02
CA GLN A 93 -30.95 28.99 -42.36
C GLN A 93 -31.85 30.21 -42.23
N LYS A 94 -31.65 31.07 -41.22
CA LYS A 94 -32.38 32.34 -41.10
C LYS A 94 -32.02 33.33 -42.19
N GLU A 95 -30.77 33.38 -42.64
CA GLU A 95 -30.35 34.22 -43.76
C GLU A 95 -30.98 33.74 -45.08
N HIS A 96 -30.92 32.45 -45.39
CA HIS A 96 -31.56 31.90 -46.59
C HIS A 96 -33.10 31.95 -46.52
N GLY A 97 -33.70 31.68 -45.35
CA GLY A 97 -35.12 31.84 -45.12
C GLY A 97 -35.56 33.31 -45.16
N GLY A 98 -34.70 34.24 -44.74
CA GLY A 98 -34.89 35.69 -44.83
C GLY A 98 -34.80 36.21 -46.25
N ILE A 99 -34.01 35.59 -47.13
CA ILE A 99 -34.00 35.94 -48.57
C ILE A 99 -35.31 35.50 -49.24
N LEU A 100 -35.82 34.30 -48.92
CA LEU A 100 -37.11 33.84 -49.44
C LEU A 100 -38.29 34.64 -48.85
N LEU A 101 -38.27 34.91 -47.55
CA LEU A 101 -39.29 35.73 -46.89
C LEU A 101 -39.19 37.19 -47.31
N SER A 102 -38.01 37.79 -47.51
CA SER A 102 -37.91 39.16 -48.03
C SER A 102 -38.37 39.27 -49.48
N GLY A 103 -38.15 38.25 -50.32
CA GLY A 103 -38.74 38.19 -51.66
C GLY A 103 -40.27 38.16 -51.63
N ILE A 104 -40.86 37.29 -50.79
CA ILE A 104 -42.31 37.18 -50.62
C ILE A 104 -42.89 38.43 -49.91
N LEU A 105 -42.17 38.99 -48.94
CA LEU A 105 -42.56 40.20 -48.21
C LEU A 105 -42.41 41.45 -49.08
N MET A 106 -41.49 41.52 -50.04
CA MET A 106 -41.44 42.63 -50.99
C MET A 106 -42.66 42.61 -51.91
N ILE A 107 -43.07 41.41 -52.35
CA ILE A 107 -44.30 41.21 -53.15
C ILE A 107 -45.54 41.55 -52.31
N LEU A 108 -45.59 41.11 -51.05
CA LEU A 108 -46.68 41.44 -50.14
C LEU A 108 -46.66 42.90 -49.67
N CYS A 109 -45.51 43.56 -49.51
CA CYS A 109 -45.40 44.97 -49.15
C CYS A 109 -45.77 45.88 -50.33
N LEU A 110 -45.58 45.46 -51.58
CA LEU A 110 -46.17 46.14 -52.73
C LEU A 110 -47.70 45.99 -52.74
N ALA A 111 -48.23 44.83 -52.34
CA ALA A 111 -49.67 44.60 -52.22
C ALA A 111 -50.30 45.27 -50.98
N LEU A 112 -49.56 45.38 -49.87
CA LEU A 112 -50.02 45.88 -48.58
C LEU A 112 -49.58 47.33 -48.29
N GLY A 113 -48.65 47.92 -49.05
CA GLY A 113 -48.34 49.35 -48.97
C GLY A 113 -49.55 50.23 -49.30
N VAL A 114 -50.49 49.68 -50.07
CA VAL A 114 -51.81 50.29 -50.34
C VAL A 114 -52.76 50.18 -49.14
N SER A 115 -52.63 49.17 -48.27
CA SER A 115 -53.53 48.92 -47.13
C SER A 115 -52.95 49.32 -45.77
N CYS A 116 -51.63 49.38 -45.60
CA CYS A 116 -50.96 49.79 -44.36
C CYS A 116 -50.92 51.31 -44.13
N PHE A 117 -51.09 52.14 -45.16
CA PHE A 117 -51.33 53.59 -44.97
C PHE A 117 -52.65 53.85 -44.21
N LEU A 118 -53.60 52.92 -44.27
CA LEU A 118 -54.92 53.04 -43.62
C LEU A 118 -54.95 52.43 -42.20
N VAL A 119 -53.98 51.59 -41.83
CA VAL A 119 -53.99 50.87 -40.53
C VAL A 119 -52.92 51.41 -39.56
N TRP A 120 -51.87 52.07 -40.07
CA TRP A 120 -50.83 52.71 -39.25
C TRP A 120 -51.36 53.83 -38.33
N ASN A 121 -52.54 54.39 -38.62
CA ASN A 121 -53.15 55.42 -37.78
C ASN A 121 -53.78 54.87 -36.47
N ASN A 122 -53.85 53.54 -36.29
CA ASN A 122 -54.67 52.93 -35.24
C ASN A 122 -53.92 52.06 -34.21
N TRP A 123 -52.59 51.89 -34.32
CA TRP A 123 -51.86 50.93 -33.47
C TRP A 123 -50.67 51.51 -32.69
N LEU A 124 -50.56 52.84 -32.61
CA LEU A 124 -49.65 53.55 -31.70
C LEU A 124 -50.33 53.83 -30.34
N LYS A 125 -51.03 52.83 -29.80
CA LYS A 125 -51.62 52.84 -28.44
C LYS A 125 -51.52 51.43 -27.85
N LYS A 126 -50.69 51.31 -26.79
CA LYS A 126 -50.46 50.14 -25.91
C LYS A 126 -49.49 49.10 -26.51
N GLY A 127 -48.42 48.64 -25.87
CA GLY A 127 -48.01 48.68 -24.46
C GLY A 127 -47.37 47.32 -24.14
N GLU A 128 -46.10 47.34 -23.75
CA GLU A 128 -45.29 46.40 -22.94
C GLU A 128 -45.52 44.88 -22.98
N ILE A 129 -44.43 44.12 -23.13
CA ILE A 129 -44.25 42.79 -22.52
C ILE A 129 -42.81 42.64 -22.03
N GLY A 130 -42.67 42.36 -20.73
CA GLY A 130 -41.42 42.00 -20.05
C GLY A 130 -41.09 40.52 -20.10
N VAL A 131 -39.84 40.18 -19.77
CA VAL A 131 -39.37 38.80 -19.58
C VAL A 131 -38.39 38.78 -18.40
N ASP A 132 -38.85 38.27 -17.25
CA ASP A 132 -38.00 37.72 -16.20
C ASP A 132 -37.85 36.23 -16.47
N PHE A 133 -36.64 35.64 -16.39
CA PHE A 133 -36.43 34.25 -15.98
C PHE A 133 -34.92 34.00 -15.71
N LEU A 134 -34.61 33.52 -14.48
CA LEU A 134 -33.45 32.70 -14.05
C LEU A 134 -32.11 33.44 -13.76
N LYS A 135 -31.25 33.07 -12.81
CA LYS A 135 -31.21 32.13 -11.65
C LYS A 135 -29.81 32.29 -11.00
N TYR A 136 -29.72 32.38 -9.68
CA TYR A 136 -28.50 32.26 -8.81
C TYR A 136 -27.75 30.90 -9.00
N PRO A 137 -26.61 30.60 -8.31
CA PRO A 137 -25.34 31.31 -8.13
C PRO A 137 -24.10 30.44 -8.43
N PHE A 138 -22.96 31.04 -8.80
CA PHE A 138 -21.67 30.35 -8.97
C PHE A 138 -20.58 31.13 -8.21
N GLU A 139 -20.32 30.77 -6.95
CA GLU A 139 -19.34 31.53 -6.14
C GLU A 139 -18.37 30.70 -5.28
N GLN A 140 -18.13 29.42 -5.60
CA GLN A 140 -17.08 28.64 -4.91
C GLN A 140 -16.13 27.83 -5.81
N MET A 141 -16.10 28.08 -7.13
CA MET A 141 -15.13 27.46 -8.06
C MET A 141 -14.11 28.43 -8.68
N ALA A 142 -14.02 29.67 -8.20
CA ALA A 142 -13.22 30.71 -8.87
C ALA A 142 -11.70 30.58 -8.63
N ASP A 143 -11.24 30.03 -7.49
CA ASP A 143 -9.88 30.38 -7.04
C ASP A 143 -8.75 29.41 -7.48
N LYS A 144 -9.10 28.19 -7.92
CA LYS A 144 -8.11 27.23 -8.46
C LYS A 144 -8.04 27.20 -9.99
N LYS A 145 -9.15 27.49 -10.67
CA LYS A 145 -9.23 27.51 -12.13
C LYS A 145 -8.52 28.73 -12.71
N VAL A 146 -8.66 29.88 -12.04
CA VAL A 146 -7.99 31.14 -12.41
C VAL A 146 -6.46 31.01 -12.40
N LYS A 147 -5.86 30.27 -11.45
CA LYS A 147 -4.39 30.10 -11.40
C LYS A 147 -3.83 29.24 -12.53
N GLN A 148 -4.60 28.28 -13.03
CA GLN A 148 -4.19 27.38 -14.11
C GLN A 148 -4.41 28.05 -15.49
N GLU A 149 -5.48 28.83 -15.63
CA GLU A 149 -5.76 29.68 -16.79
C GLU A 149 -4.75 30.84 -16.91
N LEU A 150 -4.26 31.38 -15.79
CA LEU A 150 -3.22 32.41 -15.80
C LEU A 150 -1.88 31.89 -16.36
N ALA A 151 -1.45 30.68 -15.94
CA ALA A 151 -0.18 30.11 -16.38
C ALA A 151 -0.18 29.74 -17.88
N THR A 152 -1.32 29.26 -18.39
CA THR A 152 -1.49 28.96 -19.83
C THR A 152 -1.56 30.25 -20.66
N TYR A 153 -2.24 31.28 -20.15
CA TYR A 153 -2.28 32.61 -20.77
C TYR A 153 -0.89 33.27 -20.85
N GLU A 154 -0.08 33.18 -19.80
CA GLU A 154 1.30 33.71 -19.81
C GLU A 154 2.20 32.98 -20.82
N HIS A 155 2.08 31.66 -20.95
CA HIS A 155 2.86 30.90 -21.94
C HIS A 155 2.45 31.28 -23.37
N GLN A 156 1.15 31.46 -23.62
CA GLN A 156 0.63 31.86 -24.92
C GLN A 156 0.99 33.31 -25.27
N GLN A 157 1.06 34.20 -24.28
CA GLN A 157 1.59 35.55 -24.48
C GLN A 157 3.07 35.53 -24.90
N ARG A 158 3.91 34.65 -24.33
CA ARG A 158 5.33 34.54 -24.74
C ARG A 158 5.47 34.11 -26.19
N LEU A 159 4.76 33.06 -26.58
CA LEU A 159 4.71 32.57 -27.96
C LEU A 159 4.23 33.64 -28.95
N ASN A 160 3.24 34.44 -28.55
CA ASN A 160 2.74 35.53 -29.38
C ASN A 160 3.71 36.72 -29.48
N ARG A 161 4.55 36.97 -28.47
CA ARG A 161 5.62 37.97 -28.56
C ARG A 161 6.73 37.49 -29.49
N GLU A 162 7.18 36.25 -29.37
CA GLU A 162 8.18 35.67 -30.27
C GLU A 162 7.75 35.69 -31.74
N LYS A 163 6.47 35.39 -32.02
CA LYS A 163 5.91 35.49 -33.39
C LYS A 163 5.83 36.93 -33.92
N ARG A 164 5.66 37.93 -33.05
CA ARG A 164 5.69 39.35 -33.45
C ARG A 164 7.11 39.78 -33.75
N ASP A 165 8.05 39.43 -32.89
CA ASP A 165 9.46 39.75 -33.06
C ASP A 165 10.00 39.11 -34.34
N GLN A 166 9.57 37.88 -34.67
CA GLN A 166 9.89 37.21 -35.91
C GLN A 166 9.28 37.91 -37.14
N LYS A 167 8.02 38.37 -37.07
CA LYS A 167 7.39 39.14 -38.15
C LYS A 167 7.98 40.54 -38.35
N GLU A 168 8.41 41.21 -37.27
CA GLU A 168 9.13 42.48 -37.38
C GLU A 168 10.51 42.27 -38.01
N LEU A 169 11.18 41.17 -37.69
CA LEU A 169 12.43 40.79 -38.35
C LEU A 169 12.22 40.53 -39.85
N GLU A 170 11.18 39.78 -40.23
CA GLU A 170 10.84 39.55 -41.63
C GLU A 170 10.55 40.86 -42.37
N ARG A 171 9.81 41.80 -41.76
CA ARG A 171 9.54 43.12 -42.38
C ARG A 171 10.80 43.97 -42.53
N ALA A 172 11.69 43.95 -41.55
CA ALA A 172 12.96 44.68 -41.61
C ALA A 172 13.91 44.14 -42.68
N VAL A 173 13.78 42.85 -43.05
CA VAL A 173 14.54 42.23 -44.13
C VAL A 173 13.87 42.44 -45.50
N LEU A 174 12.54 42.47 -45.57
CA LEU A 174 11.79 42.59 -46.84
C LEU A 174 11.62 44.03 -47.37
N HIS A 175 11.74 45.06 -46.53
CA HIS A 175 11.63 46.46 -46.96
C HIS A 175 12.76 47.34 -46.41
N PRO A 176 13.97 47.28 -46.97
CA PRO A 176 15.02 48.25 -46.67
C PRO A 176 14.84 49.60 -47.39
N GLU A 177 13.85 49.73 -48.29
CA GLU A 177 13.74 50.89 -49.18
C GLU A 177 12.51 51.75 -48.89
N THR A 178 12.71 52.84 -48.15
CA THR A 178 12.00 54.11 -48.40
C THR A 178 12.81 55.25 -47.78
N GLU A 179 13.20 56.21 -48.64
CA GLU A 179 13.77 57.54 -48.35
C GLU A 179 15.30 57.73 -48.35
N MET A 180 15.96 57.41 -49.48
CA MET A 180 17.31 57.91 -49.77
C MET A 180 17.35 59.45 -49.87
N ASP A 181 17.82 60.10 -48.80
CA ASP A 181 18.47 61.41 -48.84
C ASP A 181 19.80 61.33 -48.07
N GLN A 182 20.80 62.13 -48.47
CA GLN A 182 22.25 61.93 -48.30
C GLN A 182 22.83 61.87 -46.85
N GLY A 183 22.03 61.60 -45.81
CA GLY A 183 22.46 61.28 -44.44
C GLY A 183 22.39 59.78 -44.08
N GLU A 184 21.97 58.90 -44.99
CA GLU A 184 21.59 57.50 -44.69
C GLU A 184 22.68 56.42 -44.82
N GLU A 185 23.86 56.71 -45.38
CA GLU A 185 24.93 55.69 -45.45
C GLU A 185 25.32 55.16 -44.06
N ASP A 186 25.33 56.04 -43.05
CA ASP A 186 25.64 55.68 -41.67
C ASP A 186 24.47 54.93 -41.01
N GLY A 187 23.23 55.24 -41.40
CA GLY A 187 22.03 54.52 -40.97
C GLY A 187 22.01 53.08 -41.49
N PHE A 188 22.31 52.91 -42.78
CA PHE A 188 22.40 51.61 -43.45
C PHE A 188 23.54 50.75 -42.89
N LYS A 189 24.73 51.34 -42.67
CA LYS A 189 25.86 50.66 -42.01
C LYS A 189 25.49 50.20 -40.60
N ASN A 190 24.76 51.00 -39.84
CA ASN A 190 24.32 50.66 -38.49
C ASN A 190 23.25 49.55 -38.48
N THR A 191 22.30 49.57 -39.42
CA THR A 191 21.33 48.46 -39.58
C THR A 191 21.99 47.17 -40.03
N MET A 192 22.94 47.23 -40.97
CA MET A 192 23.68 46.05 -41.41
C MET A 192 24.52 45.45 -40.27
N GLN A 193 25.16 46.30 -39.47
CA GLN A 193 25.91 45.87 -38.29
C GLN A 193 25.00 45.22 -37.24
N ARG A 194 23.78 45.72 -37.04
CA ARG A 194 22.78 45.09 -36.16
C ARG A 194 22.29 43.75 -36.70
N ILE A 195 22.15 43.60 -38.01
CA ILE A 195 21.78 42.32 -38.64
C ILE A 195 22.87 41.29 -38.41
N LEU A 196 24.14 41.63 -38.68
CA LEU A 196 25.29 40.74 -38.46
C LEU A 196 25.41 40.33 -36.98
N GLN A 197 25.23 41.26 -36.04
CA GLN A 197 25.23 40.93 -34.61
C GLN A 197 24.08 39.97 -34.22
N LYS A 198 22.91 40.11 -34.86
CA LYS A 198 21.79 39.19 -34.65
C LYS A 198 22.04 37.81 -35.26
N GLU A 199 22.67 37.74 -36.44
CA GLU A 199 23.08 36.47 -37.07
C GLU A 199 24.09 35.71 -36.20
N ASP A 200 25.11 36.39 -35.67
CA ASP A 200 26.06 35.79 -34.72
C ASP A 200 25.38 35.32 -33.43
N ALA A 201 24.42 36.09 -32.93
CA ALA A 201 23.66 35.71 -31.74
C ALA A 201 22.73 34.52 -32.00
N LEU A 202 22.13 34.41 -33.19
CA LEU A 202 21.32 33.28 -33.61
C LEU A 202 22.18 32.03 -33.78
N LYS A 203 23.35 32.14 -34.41
CA LYS A 203 24.29 31.02 -34.56
C LYS A 203 24.76 30.47 -33.20
N LYS A 204 25.07 31.35 -32.24
CA LYS A 204 25.40 30.93 -30.87
C LYS A 204 24.22 30.25 -30.15
N LYS A 205 22.99 30.66 -30.44
CA LYS A 205 21.78 30.01 -29.90
C LYS A 205 21.57 28.63 -30.51
N GLU A 206 21.82 28.48 -31.80
CA GLU A 206 21.75 27.20 -32.51
C GLU A 206 22.78 26.21 -31.95
N GLU A 207 24.04 26.62 -31.80
CA GLU A 207 25.09 25.80 -31.16
C GLU A 207 24.73 25.42 -29.71
N ALA A 208 24.09 26.32 -28.96
CA ALA A 208 23.63 26.03 -27.59
C ALA A 208 22.44 25.05 -27.56
N LEU A 209 21.56 25.09 -28.56
CA LEU A 209 20.46 24.14 -28.70
C LEU A 209 21.00 22.76 -29.08
N ASP A 210 21.91 22.66 -30.02
CA ASP A 210 22.57 21.40 -30.40
C ASP A 210 23.31 20.77 -29.21
N ALA A 211 24.04 21.57 -28.44
CA ALA A 211 24.70 21.10 -27.21
C ALA A 211 23.68 20.56 -26.19
N ARG A 212 22.52 21.21 -26.07
CA ARG A 212 21.44 20.78 -25.18
C ARG A 212 20.77 19.50 -25.68
N GLU A 213 20.52 19.36 -26.97
CA GLU A 213 19.97 18.14 -27.57
C GLU A 213 20.89 16.95 -27.35
N ASN A 214 22.20 17.13 -27.58
CA ASN A 214 23.20 16.11 -27.28
C ASN A 214 23.21 15.71 -25.79
N SER A 215 23.12 16.69 -24.88
CA SER A 215 23.03 16.42 -23.44
C SER A 215 21.77 15.64 -23.06
N ILE A 216 20.62 15.97 -23.67
CA ILE A 216 19.37 15.26 -23.47
C ILE A 216 19.48 13.82 -23.98
N GLN A 217 20.10 13.61 -25.14
CA GLN A 217 20.28 12.27 -25.71
C GLN A 217 21.15 11.38 -24.82
N VAL A 218 22.27 11.88 -24.31
CA VAL A 218 23.11 11.16 -23.34
C VAL A 218 22.32 10.81 -22.08
N ALA A 219 21.57 11.76 -21.53
CA ALA A 219 20.74 11.51 -20.34
C ALA A 219 19.65 10.45 -20.60
N GLN A 220 19.07 10.39 -21.80
CA GLN A 220 18.12 9.35 -22.19
C GLN A 220 18.76 7.96 -22.27
N GLU A 221 19.98 7.86 -22.78
CA GLU A 221 20.71 6.60 -22.82
C GLU A 221 21.08 6.10 -21.41
N ASP A 222 21.54 6.99 -20.53
CA ASP A 222 21.82 6.64 -19.13
C ASP A 222 20.57 6.21 -18.39
N LEU A 223 19.43 6.88 -18.61
CA LEU A 223 18.15 6.47 -18.05
C LEU A 223 17.75 5.07 -18.54
N LYS A 224 17.98 4.76 -19.82
CA LYS A 224 17.68 3.44 -20.39
C LYS A 224 18.56 2.34 -19.77
N ARG A 225 19.84 2.63 -19.51
CA ARG A 225 20.76 1.71 -18.80
C ARG A 225 20.30 1.45 -17.38
N GLU A 226 19.88 2.50 -16.66
CA GLU A 226 19.42 2.36 -15.29
C GLU A 226 18.09 1.58 -15.19
N ILE A 227 17.16 1.81 -16.12
CA ILE A 227 15.93 1.00 -16.23
C ILE A 227 16.26 -0.48 -16.42
N ASN A 228 17.22 -0.81 -17.29
CA ASN A 228 17.65 -2.20 -17.50
C ASN A 228 18.28 -2.81 -16.26
N ARG A 229 19.10 -2.04 -15.53
CA ARG A 229 19.68 -2.47 -14.25
C ARG A 229 18.60 -2.77 -13.21
N LEU A 230 17.63 -1.88 -13.06
CA LEU A 230 16.51 -2.05 -12.13
C LEU A 230 15.66 -3.27 -12.48
N ASN A 231 15.38 -3.50 -13.77
CA ASN A 231 14.67 -4.69 -14.23
C ASN A 231 15.41 -5.99 -13.89
N ASN A 232 16.73 -6.00 -14.04
CA ASN A 232 17.55 -7.16 -13.67
C ASN A 232 17.56 -7.42 -12.16
N LEU A 233 17.64 -6.37 -11.35
CA LEU A 233 17.52 -6.47 -9.89
C LEU A 233 16.14 -6.99 -9.48
N GLN A 234 15.08 -6.49 -10.10
CA GLN A 234 13.71 -6.96 -9.84
C GLN A 234 13.56 -8.45 -10.12
N LYS A 235 14.09 -8.94 -11.26
CA LYS A 235 14.09 -10.37 -11.59
C LYS A 235 14.85 -11.21 -10.57
N ARG A 236 16.00 -10.72 -10.08
CA ARG A 236 16.77 -11.41 -9.06
C ARG A 236 16.01 -11.49 -7.73
N ILE A 237 15.41 -10.39 -7.30
CA ILE A 237 14.60 -10.34 -6.07
C ILE A 237 13.40 -11.29 -6.16
N SER A 238 12.72 -11.38 -7.31
CA SER A 238 11.62 -12.34 -7.46
C SER A 238 12.07 -13.79 -7.32
N VAL A 239 13.23 -14.15 -7.89
CA VAL A 239 13.78 -15.51 -7.76
C VAL A 239 14.15 -15.82 -6.31
N GLU A 240 14.80 -14.89 -5.62
CA GLU A 240 15.18 -15.08 -4.20
C GLU A 240 13.95 -15.20 -3.29
N LEU A 241 12.87 -14.44 -3.57
CA LEU A 241 11.61 -14.56 -2.83
C LEU A 241 10.94 -15.92 -3.03
N ASP A 242 10.95 -16.46 -4.23
CA ASP A 242 10.35 -17.77 -4.50
C ASP A 242 11.18 -18.90 -3.84
N GLN A 243 12.52 -18.80 -3.85
CA GLN A 243 13.38 -19.72 -3.11
C GLN A 243 13.11 -19.69 -1.60
N LEU A 244 12.90 -18.51 -1.01
CA LEU A 244 12.59 -18.38 0.41
C LEU A 244 11.23 -19.00 0.76
N LYS A 245 10.22 -18.84 -0.10
CA LYS A 245 8.93 -19.51 0.07
C LYS A 245 9.06 -21.03 0.02
N ASP A 246 9.86 -21.55 -0.91
CA ASP A 246 10.11 -22.99 -1.01
C ASP A 246 10.84 -23.53 0.23
N ILE A 247 11.82 -22.79 0.76
CA ILE A 247 12.52 -23.15 2.00
C ILE A 247 11.55 -23.14 3.19
N GLU A 248 10.69 -22.12 3.30
CA GLU A 248 9.69 -22.05 4.36
C GLU A 248 8.67 -23.18 4.27
N ALA A 249 8.23 -23.52 3.06
CA ALA A 249 7.32 -24.65 2.82
C ALA A 249 7.96 -25.98 3.21
N ARG A 250 9.24 -26.20 2.85
CA ARG A 250 10.00 -27.40 3.26
C ARG A 250 10.16 -27.48 4.77
N ARG A 251 10.54 -26.37 5.43
CA ARG A 251 10.64 -26.32 6.90
C ARG A 251 9.30 -26.60 7.58
N LYS A 252 8.19 -26.06 7.07
CA LYS A 252 6.85 -26.38 7.61
C LYS A 252 6.49 -27.85 7.42
N ALA A 253 6.84 -28.44 6.29
CA ALA A 253 6.64 -29.87 6.05
C ALA A 253 7.48 -30.73 7.00
N GLU A 254 8.76 -30.40 7.19
CA GLU A 254 9.67 -31.06 8.13
C GLU A 254 9.20 -30.95 9.58
N MET A 255 8.81 -29.74 10.02
CA MET A 255 8.23 -29.54 11.35
C MET A 255 6.93 -30.34 11.53
N SER A 256 6.10 -30.42 10.48
CA SER A 256 4.86 -31.22 10.52
C SER A 256 5.13 -32.71 10.62
N THR A 257 6.10 -33.25 9.88
CA THR A 257 6.46 -34.68 9.97
C THR A 257 7.12 -35.00 11.30
N GLU A 258 7.98 -34.12 11.81
CA GLU A 258 8.58 -34.26 13.13
C GLU A 258 7.53 -34.21 14.25
N LYS A 259 6.59 -33.24 14.21
CA LYS A 259 5.48 -33.17 15.18
C LYS A 259 4.63 -34.43 15.17
N LYS A 260 4.33 -34.99 13.98
CA LYS A 260 3.60 -36.26 13.85
C LYS A 260 4.37 -37.43 14.46
N LYS A 261 5.68 -37.53 14.19
CA LYS A 261 6.52 -38.59 14.76
C LYS A 261 6.60 -38.48 16.29
N ARG A 262 6.84 -37.28 16.82
CA ARG A 262 6.85 -37.02 18.28
C ARG A 262 5.51 -37.39 18.92
N LEU A 263 4.40 -37.09 18.24
CA LEU A 263 3.06 -37.45 18.70
C LEU A 263 2.87 -38.97 18.76
N GLU A 264 3.29 -39.70 17.72
CA GLU A 264 3.24 -41.16 17.68
C GLU A 264 4.10 -41.80 18.78
N ASP A 265 5.35 -41.36 18.92
CA ASP A 265 6.29 -41.86 19.95
C ASP A 265 5.76 -41.58 21.38
N LEU A 266 5.20 -40.38 21.60
CA LEU A 266 4.60 -40.02 22.89
C LEU A 266 3.35 -40.85 23.18
N ASN A 267 2.49 -41.08 22.18
CA ASN A 267 1.28 -41.89 22.32
C ASN A 267 1.61 -43.34 22.67
N LEU A 268 2.58 -43.94 21.97
CA LEU A 268 3.07 -45.28 22.27
C LEU A 268 3.66 -45.37 23.68
N SER A 269 4.45 -44.38 24.08
CA SER A 269 5.06 -44.31 25.42
C SER A 269 4.01 -44.22 26.52
N VAL A 270 3.02 -43.33 26.36
CA VAL A 270 1.96 -43.15 27.36
C VAL A 270 1.10 -44.41 27.50
N LYS A 271 0.76 -45.09 26.39
CA LYS A 271 0.00 -46.34 26.42
C LYS A 271 0.75 -47.50 27.08
N ALA A 272 2.08 -47.49 27.05
CA ALA A 272 2.91 -48.52 27.67
C ALA A 272 3.22 -48.26 29.16
N MET A 273 2.92 -47.06 29.68
CA MET A 273 3.27 -46.64 31.04
C MET A 273 2.13 -46.80 32.03
N SER A 274 2.48 -46.95 33.32
CA SER A 274 1.51 -46.80 34.41
C SER A 274 0.93 -45.38 34.45
N PRO A 275 -0.32 -45.16 34.91
CA PRO A 275 -0.97 -43.85 34.93
C PRO A 275 -0.15 -42.73 35.57
N LYS A 276 0.57 -43.03 36.67
CA LYS A 276 1.44 -42.05 37.34
C LYS A 276 2.62 -41.59 36.48
N ARG A 277 3.33 -42.53 35.83
CA ARG A 277 4.46 -42.22 34.94
C ARG A 277 4.01 -41.51 33.67
N ALA A 278 2.85 -41.89 33.13
CA ALA A 278 2.22 -41.19 32.02
C ALA A 278 1.88 -39.73 32.39
N ALA A 279 1.33 -39.51 33.60
CA ALA A 279 1.05 -38.18 34.13
C ALA A 279 2.33 -37.34 34.30
N ASP A 280 3.39 -37.89 34.90
CA ASP A 280 4.68 -37.22 35.04
C ASP A 280 5.27 -36.84 33.66
N LEU A 281 5.21 -37.74 32.68
CA LEU A 281 5.70 -37.51 31.32
C LEU A 281 4.92 -36.39 30.62
N LEU A 282 3.58 -36.44 30.64
CA LEU A 282 2.74 -35.44 29.99
C LEU A 282 2.87 -34.06 30.65
N LEU A 283 3.01 -34.00 31.97
CA LEU A 283 3.30 -32.75 32.69
C LEU A 283 4.70 -32.22 32.34
N GLY A 284 5.69 -33.09 32.19
CA GLY A 284 7.04 -32.71 31.78
C GLY A 284 7.12 -32.19 30.35
N VAL A 285 6.34 -32.76 29.42
CA VAL A 285 6.22 -32.29 28.04
C VAL A 285 5.50 -30.95 27.96
N SER A 286 4.45 -30.76 28.76
CA SER A 286 3.63 -29.53 28.73
C SER A 286 4.26 -28.36 29.47
N PHE A 287 5.04 -28.66 30.51
CA PHE A 287 5.64 -27.68 31.41
C PHE A 287 7.10 -28.06 31.70
N PRO A 288 7.98 -27.96 30.69
CA PRO A 288 9.40 -28.27 30.86
C PRO A 288 9.99 -27.42 31.97
N ASP A 289 10.81 -28.04 32.82
CA ASP A 289 11.40 -27.33 33.95
C ASP A 289 12.26 -26.16 33.45
N PRO A 290 12.08 -24.93 33.97
CA PRO A 290 12.83 -23.75 33.54
C PRO A 290 14.33 -23.83 33.86
N LYS A 291 14.76 -24.85 34.64
CA LYS A 291 16.16 -25.16 34.92
C LYS A 291 16.82 -26.07 33.87
N SER A 292 16.04 -26.58 32.92
CA SER A 292 16.56 -27.24 31.71
C SER A 292 17.39 -26.22 30.93
N THR A 293 18.67 -26.51 30.72
CA THR A 293 19.72 -25.62 30.21
C THR A 293 19.56 -25.15 28.76
N LEU A 294 18.39 -25.34 28.15
CA LEU A 294 18.10 -24.86 26.80
C LEU A 294 17.43 -23.48 26.86
N PRO A 295 18.03 -22.43 26.27
CA PRO A 295 17.45 -21.09 26.26
C PRO A 295 16.16 -21.09 25.43
N SER A 296 15.01 -21.19 26.10
CA SER A 296 13.72 -20.92 25.47
C SER A 296 13.48 -19.40 25.50
N PRO A 297 13.17 -18.76 24.36
CA PRO A 297 13.07 -17.31 24.24
C PRO A 297 11.77 -16.72 24.83
N LEU A 298 10.95 -17.51 25.54
CA LEU A 298 9.67 -17.08 26.09
C LEU A 298 9.72 -17.00 27.62
N PRO A 299 9.40 -15.84 28.23
CA PRO A 299 9.47 -15.65 29.68
C PRO A 299 8.33 -16.42 30.37
N LEU A 300 8.67 -17.43 31.17
CA LEU A 300 7.71 -18.24 31.97
C LEU A 300 6.49 -18.78 31.20
N GLY A 301 6.58 -18.84 29.87
CA GLY A 301 5.46 -19.12 28.99
C GLY A 301 5.19 -20.60 28.88
N GLU A 302 3.95 -20.99 29.16
CA GLU A 302 3.36 -22.25 28.74
C GLU A 302 3.90 -22.67 27.36
N ASP A 303 4.51 -23.86 27.27
CA ASP A 303 4.86 -24.44 25.96
C ASP A 303 3.55 -24.88 25.29
N LEU A 304 2.97 -23.95 24.53
CA LEU A 304 1.70 -24.17 23.82
C LEU A 304 1.78 -25.41 22.94
N GLU A 305 2.94 -25.70 22.35
CA GLU A 305 3.13 -26.88 21.51
C GLU A 305 3.16 -28.16 22.34
N GLY A 306 3.89 -28.14 23.47
CA GLY A 306 3.89 -29.25 24.45
C GLY A 306 2.49 -29.54 25.02
N ILE A 307 1.73 -28.49 25.35
CA ILE A 307 0.34 -28.58 25.82
C ILE A 307 -0.57 -29.18 24.75
N GLU A 308 -0.51 -28.69 23.50
CA GLU A 308 -1.30 -29.25 22.39
C GLU A 308 -0.97 -30.72 22.15
N LEU A 309 0.32 -31.09 22.21
CA LEU A 309 0.76 -32.46 22.04
C LEU A 309 0.19 -33.36 23.15
N ALA A 310 0.27 -32.92 24.41
CA ALA A 310 -0.28 -33.65 25.55
C ALA A 310 -1.80 -33.84 25.44
N ILE A 311 -2.54 -32.78 25.06
CA ILE A 311 -3.99 -32.86 24.84
C ILE A 311 -4.33 -33.86 23.72
N THR A 312 -3.59 -33.81 22.61
CA THR A 312 -3.80 -34.72 21.47
C THR A 312 -3.58 -36.17 21.88
N VAL A 313 -2.53 -36.44 22.67
CA VAL A 313 -2.27 -37.78 23.21
C VAL A 313 -3.40 -38.21 24.16
N MET A 314 -3.82 -37.35 25.08
CA MET A 314 -4.91 -37.64 26.03
C MET A 314 -6.24 -37.96 25.32
N ASN A 315 -6.54 -37.27 24.21
CA ASN A 315 -7.72 -37.56 23.39
C ASN A 315 -7.64 -38.88 22.63
N SER A 316 -6.43 -39.41 22.38
CA SER A 316 -6.21 -40.67 21.68
C SER A 316 -6.23 -41.92 22.58
N ILE A 317 -6.39 -41.71 23.89
CA ILE A 317 -6.43 -42.74 24.93
C ILE A 317 -7.88 -43.02 25.34
N SER A 318 -8.14 -44.26 25.78
CA SER A 318 -9.47 -44.67 26.28
C SER A 318 -9.93 -43.76 27.43
N ASN A 319 -11.25 -43.53 27.57
CA ASN A 319 -11.77 -42.65 28.63
C ASN A 319 -11.34 -43.12 30.03
N LYS A 320 -11.34 -44.45 30.26
CA LYS A 320 -10.92 -45.05 31.52
C LYS A 320 -9.46 -44.72 31.86
N ASP A 321 -8.52 -45.00 30.96
CA ASP A 321 -7.09 -44.77 31.21
C ASP A 321 -6.80 -43.27 31.32
N ARG A 322 -7.50 -42.44 30.53
CA ARG A 322 -7.43 -40.97 30.61
C ARG A 322 -7.83 -40.47 31.99
N GLY A 323 -8.93 -40.98 32.56
CA GLY A 323 -9.38 -40.64 33.91
C GLY A 323 -8.33 -40.99 34.98
N GLU A 324 -7.72 -42.18 34.89
CA GLU A 324 -6.65 -42.60 35.81
C GLU A 324 -5.39 -41.71 35.71
N ILE A 325 -5.03 -41.31 34.48
CA ILE A 325 -3.89 -40.41 34.24
C ILE A 325 -4.19 -39.00 34.78
N LEU A 326 -5.38 -38.44 34.50
CA LEU A 326 -5.78 -37.12 35.01
C LEU A 326 -5.78 -37.09 36.54
N ASP A 327 -6.30 -38.13 37.18
CA ASP A 327 -6.36 -38.23 38.63
C ASP A 327 -4.93 -38.33 39.24
N ALA A 328 -3.99 -38.94 38.52
CA ALA A 328 -2.57 -38.91 38.89
C ALA A 328 -1.94 -37.52 38.66
N MET A 329 -2.24 -36.83 37.55
CA MET A 329 -1.72 -35.48 37.27
C MET A 329 -2.12 -34.48 38.37
N VAL A 330 -3.37 -34.52 38.83
CA VAL A 330 -3.84 -33.64 39.92
C VAL A 330 -3.08 -33.90 41.22
N LYS A 331 -2.74 -35.16 41.50
CA LYS A 331 -1.95 -35.54 42.68
C LYS A 331 -0.49 -35.08 42.59
N ILE A 332 0.06 -34.98 41.37
CA ILE A 332 1.44 -34.54 41.13
C ILE A 332 1.53 -33.01 41.13
N SER A 333 0.74 -32.35 40.29
CA SER A 333 0.75 -30.90 40.13
C SER A 333 -0.65 -30.40 39.80
N PRO A 334 -1.41 -29.95 40.81
CA PRO A 334 -2.80 -29.53 40.65
C PRO A 334 -2.93 -28.38 39.64
N GLU A 335 -2.06 -27.38 39.74
CA GLU A 335 -2.11 -26.17 38.90
C GLU A 335 -1.86 -26.48 37.43
N LYS A 336 -0.83 -27.28 37.12
CA LYS A 336 -0.49 -27.70 35.76
C LYS A 336 -1.57 -28.61 35.17
N ALA A 337 -2.15 -29.50 35.98
CA ALA A 337 -3.26 -30.35 35.57
C ALA A 337 -4.50 -29.53 35.21
N ALA A 338 -4.81 -28.47 35.96
CA ALA A 338 -5.95 -27.59 35.69
C ALA A 338 -5.81 -26.89 34.33
N VAL A 339 -4.61 -26.45 33.95
CA VAL A 339 -4.35 -25.82 32.64
C VAL A 339 -4.64 -26.78 31.49
N LEU A 340 -4.15 -28.03 31.57
CA LEU A 340 -4.41 -29.05 30.56
C LEU A 340 -5.90 -29.43 30.49
N PHE A 341 -6.54 -29.55 31.65
CA PHE A 341 -7.95 -29.90 31.75
C PHE A 341 -8.86 -28.85 31.10
N ASN A 342 -8.61 -27.57 31.38
CA ASN A 342 -9.41 -26.47 30.81
C ASN A 342 -9.33 -26.38 29.28
N ARG A 343 -8.32 -27.01 28.66
CA ARG A 343 -8.10 -27.04 27.21
C ARG A 343 -8.47 -28.37 26.54
N LEU A 344 -8.90 -29.38 27.30
CA LEU A 344 -9.38 -30.65 26.76
C LEU A 344 -10.83 -30.51 26.26
N ASP A 345 -11.01 -30.32 24.96
CA ASP A 345 -12.33 -30.13 24.33
C ASP A 345 -13.32 -31.28 24.55
N ASN A 346 -12.83 -32.51 24.75
CA ASN A 346 -13.65 -33.72 24.88
C ASN A 346 -14.05 -34.07 26.32
N VAL A 347 -13.63 -33.30 27.32
CA VAL A 347 -13.97 -33.53 28.74
C VAL A 347 -15.30 -32.85 29.12
N ARG A 348 -16.09 -32.45 28.11
CA ARG A 348 -17.37 -31.77 28.30
C ARG A 348 -18.60 -32.68 28.24
N THR A 349 -18.45 -34.01 28.09
CA THR A 349 -19.56 -34.88 27.66
C THR A 349 -19.82 -36.16 28.47
N GLY A 350 -19.18 -36.44 29.63
CA GLY A 350 -19.43 -37.73 30.32
C GLY A 350 -19.20 -37.83 31.83
N LEU A 351 -20.02 -38.67 32.47
CA LEU A 351 -20.15 -39.00 33.91
C LEU A 351 -18.87 -39.44 34.66
N GLU A 352 -17.75 -39.68 33.99
CA GLU A 352 -16.48 -40.06 34.65
C GLU A 352 -15.75 -38.84 35.25
N ASP A 353 -16.18 -37.63 34.90
CA ASP A 353 -15.59 -36.35 35.31
C ASP A 353 -15.91 -35.94 36.75
N ASP A 354 -16.95 -36.49 37.37
CA ASP A 354 -17.29 -36.19 38.76
C ASP A 354 -16.15 -36.56 39.72
N ARG A 355 -15.37 -37.61 39.42
CA ARG A 355 -14.22 -37.99 40.26
C ARG A 355 -13.11 -36.95 40.14
N PHE A 356 -12.78 -36.50 38.94
CA PHE A 356 -11.77 -35.48 38.72
C PHE A 356 -12.18 -34.14 39.34
N PHE A 357 -13.42 -33.68 39.09
CA PHE A 357 -13.93 -32.45 39.69
C PHE A 357 -13.90 -32.53 41.22
N ASN A 358 -14.29 -33.65 41.81
CA ASN A 358 -14.17 -33.86 43.25
C ASN A 358 -12.71 -33.83 43.73
N THR A 359 -11.76 -34.42 43.00
CA THR A 359 -10.33 -34.39 43.36
C THR A 359 -9.75 -32.98 43.23
N ALA A 360 -10.02 -32.27 42.14
CA ALA A 360 -9.55 -30.90 41.91
C ALA A 360 -10.17 -29.90 42.89
N GLN A 361 -11.46 -30.04 43.21
CA GLN A 361 -12.15 -29.22 44.20
C GLN A 361 -11.64 -29.49 45.62
N LYS A 362 -11.33 -30.75 45.96
CA LYS A 362 -10.66 -31.09 47.23
C LYS A 362 -9.25 -30.47 47.32
N SER A 363 -8.56 -30.31 46.20
CA SER A 363 -7.27 -29.62 46.12
C SER A 363 -7.37 -28.09 46.06
N GLY A 364 -8.57 -27.51 46.16
CA GLY A 364 -8.77 -26.05 46.19
C GLY A 364 -8.66 -25.33 44.83
N LEU A 365 -8.61 -26.09 43.72
CA LEU A 365 -8.51 -25.51 42.39
C LEU A 365 -9.88 -25.04 41.87
N ARG A 366 -9.88 -23.91 41.15
CA ARG A 366 -11.04 -23.52 40.32
C ARG A 366 -10.95 -24.21 38.98
N VAL A 367 -11.85 -25.16 38.75
CA VAL A 367 -12.06 -25.79 37.44
C VAL A 367 -13.38 -25.27 36.88
N PHE A 368 -13.37 -24.78 35.65
CA PHE A 368 -14.58 -24.22 35.04
C PHE A 368 -15.43 -25.36 34.46
N HIS A 369 -16.49 -25.74 35.17
CA HIS A 369 -17.51 -26.64 34.63
C HIS A 369 -18.41 -25.85 33.69
N VAL A 370 -18.41 -26.19 32.40
CA VAL A 370 -19.36 -25.65 31.42
C VAL A 370 -20.41 -26.73 31.18
N GLU A 371 -21.56 -26.62 31.85
CA GLU A 371 -22.70 -27.50 31.54
C GLU A 371 -23.26 -27.12 30.16
N HIS A 372 -23.14 -28.03 29.19
CA HIS A 372 -23.95 -27.97 27.98
C HIS A 372 -25.32 -28.57 28.29
N SER A 373 -26.22 -27.77 28.87
CA SER A 373 -27.64 -28.13 28.89
C SER A 373 -28.16 -28.22 27.45
N ALA A 374 -29.21 -29.00 27.20
CA ALA A 374 -29.86 -29.14 25.88
C ALA A 374 -30.35 -27.81 25.26
N ARG A 375 -30.23 -26.69 25.98
CA ARG A 375 -30.34 -25.32 25.46
C ARG A 375 -28.92 -24.76 25.37
N ASN A 376 -28.42 -24.49 24.17
CA ASN A 376 -27.08 -23.98 23.81
C ASN A 376 -26.66 -22.65 24.49
N LEU A 377 -26.66 -22.57 25.81
CA LEU A 377 -26.12 -21.46 26.59
C LEU A 377 -25.12 -22.01 27.60
N PRO A 378 -23.84 -21.60 27.55
CA PRO A 378 -22.87 -22.00 28.56
C PRO A 378 -23.26 -21.40 29.91
N SER A 379 -23.67 -22.26 30.85
CA SER A 379 -23.85 -21.91 32.25
C SER A 379 -22.52 -22.11 32.97
N CYS A 380 -21.90 -21.02 33.45
CA CYS A 380 -20.72 -21.10 34.32
C CYS A 380 -21.21 -21.14 35.78
N HIS A 381 -21.09 -22.28 36.44
CA HIS A 381 -21.36 -22.39 37.88
C HIS A 381 -20.06 -22.29 38.67
N ASN A 382 -19.90 -21.20 39.42
CA ASN A 382 -18.88 -21.13 40.47
C ASN A 382 -19.44 -21.83 41.72
N PRO A 383 -18.81 -22.90 42.24
CA PRO A 383 -19.23 -23.48 43.51
C PRO A 383 -19.02 -22.46 44.65
N PRO A 384 -19.91 -22.45 45.65
CA PRO A 384 -19.79 -21.54 46.79
C PRO A 384 -18.49 -21.82 47.55
N LEU A 385 -17.75 -20.75 47.87
CA LEU A 385 -16.55 -20.82 48.71
C LEU A 385 -16.92 -21.45 50.06
N LYS A 386 -16.46 -22.68 50.31
CA LYS A 386 -16.43 -23.22 51.67
C LYS A 386 -15.53 -22.29 52.48
N LYS A 387 -16.10 -21.64 53.49
CA LYS A 387 -15.36 -20.90 54.50
C LYS A 387 -14.31 -21.86 55.09
N MET A 388 -13.02 -21.56 54.88
CA MET A 388 -11.95 -22.24 55.58
C MET A 388 -12.04 -21.88 57.07
N PRO A 389 -11.78 -22.83 57.99
CA PRO A 389 -11.70 -22.56 59.43
C PRO A 389 -10.53 -21.64 59.79
#